data_AF-A0A3C1W5P0-F1
#
_entry.id   AF-A0A3C1W5P0-F1
#
_cell.length_a   1.000
_cell.length_b   1.000
_cell.length_c   1.000
_cell.angle_alpha   90.00
_cell.angle_beta   90.00
_cell.angle_gamma   90.00
#
_symmetry.space_group_name_H-M   'P 1'
#
loop_
_entity.id
_entity.type
_entity.pdbx_description
1 polymer ?
#
loop_
_entity_poly.entity_id
_entity_poly.type
_entity_poly.pdbx_seq_one_letter_code
_entity_poly.pdbx_strand_id
1 'polypeptide(L)'
;EPIKRALARTGAGLHIKTAGTTWLEELIGLAEAGGDALALAKQIYATALEKKEALCEPYATVIDVDDSKLPSSEEVDGWSSEQYTSALRHDQKNPAYNQHFRQLLHVGFKVAAELGDTYLDALKANSEIIGKNVCENIYERHMVPLFGG
;
A
#
# COMPACT_ATOMS: atom_id res chain seq x y z
N GLU A 1 -22.10 1.22 4.84
CA GLU A 1 -23.57 1.08 4.98
C GLU A 1 -24.31 0.12 4.04
N PRO A 2 -24.17 0.13 2.71
CA PRO A 2 -25.02 -0.73 1.85
C PRO A 2 -24.88 -2.22 2.14
N ILE A 3 -23.64 -2.69 2.33
CA ILE A 3 -23.32 -4.09 2.62
C ILE A 3 -23.86 -4.49 4.01
N LYS A 4 -23.50 -3.77 5.07
CA LYS A 4 -23.99 -4.02 6.45
C LYS A 4 -25.52 -4.12 6.52
N ARG A 5 -26.24 -3.20 5.88
CA ARG A 5 -27.72 -3.24 5.81
C ARG A 5 -28.25 -4.46 5.04
N ALA A 6 -27.58 -4.85 3.96
CA ALA A 6 -27.97 -6.04 3.21
C ALA A 6 -27.81 -7.30 4.05
N LEU A 7 -26.69 -7.46 4.78
CA LEU A 7 -26.45 -8.59 5.68
C LEU A 7 -27.54 -8.69 6.76
N ALA A 8 -27.85 -7.56 7.41
CA ALA A 8 -28.87 -7.52 8.46
C ALA A 8 -30.26 -7.92 7.94
N ARG A 9 -30.58 -7.57 6.68
CA ARG A 9 -31.87 -7.91 6.06
C ARG A 9 -31.95 -9.35 5.58
N THR A 10 -30.86 -9.92 5.08
CA THR A 10 -30.89 -11.24 4.40
C THR A 10 -30.40 -12.39 5.27
N GLY A 11 -29.63 -12.10 6.33
CA GLY A 11 -28.94 -13.14 7.11
C GLY A 11 -27.82 -13.85 6.33
N ALA A 12 -27.39 -13.30 5.20
CA ALA A 12 -26.33 -13.89 4.38
C ALA A 12 -24.96 -13.77 5.05
N GLY A 13 -24.10 -14.77 4.82
CA GLY A 13 -22.68 -14.71 5.14
C GLY A 13 -21.87 -13.92 4.10
N LEU A 14 -20.62 -13.59 4.45
CA LEU A 14 -19.67 -12.89 3.58
C LEU A 14 -18.37 -13.68 3.43
N HIS A 15 -17.80 -13.62 2.23
CA HIS A 15 -16.42 -13.95 1.97
C HIS A 15 -15.70 -12.70 1.47
N ILE A 16 -14.74 -12.20 2.24
CA ILE A 16 -14.03 -10.95 1.97
C ILE A 16 -12.60 -11.30 1.58
N LYS A 17 -12.14 -10.74 0.45
CA LYS A 17 -10.77 -10.91 -0.02
C LYS A 17 -10.05 -9.57 0.07
N THR A 18 -8.97 -9.54 0.84
CA THR A 18 -7.94 -8.52 0.76
C THR A 18 -6.66 -9.16 0.22
N ALA A 19 -5.86 -8.40 -0.51
CA ALA A 19 -4.58 -8.89 -1.03
C ALA A 19 -3.62 -7.70 -1.18
N GLY A 20 -3.74 -6.96 -2.28
CA GLY A 20 -2.81 -5.87 -2.60
C GLY A 20 -2.84 -4.71 -1.60
N THR A 21 -3.90 -4.53 -0.83
CA THR A 21 -3.92 -3.54 0.27
C THR A 21 -3.06 -3.96 1.45
N THR A 22 -2.93 -5.25 1.76
CA THR A 22 -2.03 -5.74 2.82
C THR A 22 -0.57 -5.45 2.47
N TRP A 23 -0.18 -5.73 1.22
CA TRP A 23 1.14 -5.39 0.68
C TRP A 23 1.47 -3.89 0.85
N LEU A 24 0.50 -3.01 0.55
CA LEU A 24 0.70 -1.57 0.70
C LEU A 24 0.87 -1.16 2.17
N GLU A 25 0.20 -1.83 3.11
CA GLU A 25 0.39 -1.55 4.53
C GLU A 25 1.74 -2.06 5.07
N GLU A 26 2.29 -3.14 4.50
CA GLU A 26 3.68 -3.56 4.78
C GLU A 26 4.68 -2.50 4.33
N LEU A 27 4.50 -1.96 3.13
CA LEU A 27 5.35 -0.89 2.59
C LEU A 27 5.21 0.41 3.37
N ILE A 28 3.99 0.77 3.78
CA ILE A 28 3.75 1.91 4.69
C ILE A 28 4.47 1.68 6.02
N GLY A 29 4.37 0.49 6.61
CA GLY A 29 5.05 0.16 7.86
C GLY A 29 6.58 0.28 7.76
N LEU A 30 7.18 -0.15 6.65
CA LEU A 30 8.62 0.07 6.38
C LEU A 30 8.96 1.55 6.27
N ALA A 31 8.15 2.33 5.55
CA ALA A 31 8.37 3.77 5.43
C ALA A 31 8.22 4.50 6.78
N GLU A 32 7.24 4.11 7.61
CA GLU A 32 7.05 4.65 8.96
C GLU A 32 8.20 4.30 9.91
N ALA A 33 8.82 3.13 9.76
CA ALA A 33 9.97 2.73 10.57
C ALA A 33 11.20 3.62 10.36
N GLY A 34 11.31 4.27 9.19
CA GLY A 34 12.43 5.17 8.89
C GLY A 34 13.74 4.41 8.60
N GLY A 35 14.86 5.14 8.62
CA GLY A 35 16.20 4.57 8.44
C GLY A 35 16.33 3.68 7.20
N ASP A 36 16.95 2.51 7.38
CA ASP A 36 17.15 1.53 6.30
C ASP A 36 15.83 0.97 5.75
N ALA A 37 14.77 0.90 6.57
CA ALA A 37 13.46 0.44 6.12
C ALA A 37 12.78 1.44 5.17
N LEU A 38 12.92 2.75 5.45
CA LEU A 38 12.50 3.80 4.53
C LEU A 38 13.35 3.80 3.26
N ALA A 39 14.67 3.60 3.37
CA ALA A 39 15.55 3.49 2.20
C ALA A 39 15.11 2.33 1.29
N LEU A 40 14.73 1.19 1.87
CA LEU A 40 14.18 0.05 1.13
C LEU A 40 12.85 0.40 0.44
N ALA A 41 11.94 1.10 1.12
CA ALA A 41 10.68 1.53 0.53
C ALA A 41 10.88 2.49 -0.66
N LYS A 42 11.86 3.40 -0.56
CA LYS A 42 12.26 4.31 -1.65
C LYS A 42 12.89 3.55 -2.82
N GLN A 43 13.75 2.57 -2.54
CA GLN A 43 14.32 1.70 -3.57
C GLN A 43 13.23 0.94 -4.33
N ILE A 44 12.25 0.36 -3.62
CA ILE A 44 11.10 -0.32 -4.24
C ILE A 44 10.35 0.62 -5.18
N TYR A 45 10.11 1.87 -4.76
CA TYR A 45 9.49 2.88 -5.63
C TYR A 45 10.32 3.18 -6.86
N ALA A 46 11.63 3.45 -6.71
CA ALA A 46 12.51 3.77 -7.82
C ALA A 46 12.53 2.64 -8.87
N THR A 47 12.69 1.38 -8.42
CA THR A 47 12.64 0.22 -9.33
C THR A 47 11.25 0.02 -9.93
N ALA A 48 10.17 0.29 -9.20
CA ALA A 48 8.82 0.23 -9.75
C ALA A 48 8.60 1.30 -10.83
N LEU A 49 9.15 2.50 -10.65
CA LEU A 49 9.08 3.59 -11.62
C LEU A 49 9.84 3.23 -12.92
N GLU A 50 11.04 2.66 -12.80
CA GLU A 50 11.83 2.17 -13.93
C GLU A 50 11.11 1.05 -14.71
N LYS A 51 10.47 0.12 -13.98
CA LYS A 51 9.76 -1.05 -14.56
C LYS A 51 8.27 -0.81 -14.82
N LYS A 52 7.78 0.43 -14.70
CA LYS A 52 6.35 0.74 -14.64
C LYS A 52 5.53 0.14 -15.78
N GLU A 53 6.04 0.18 -17.02
CA GLU A 53 5.31 -0.31 -18.20
C GLU A 53 4.98 -1.80 -18.04
N ALA A 54 5.99 -2.61 -17.72
CA ALA A 54 5.83 -4.05 -17.52
C ALA A 54 5.03 -4.41 -16.25
N LEU A 55 5.10 -3.57 -15.21
CA LEU A 55 4.32 -3.77 -13.99
C LEU A 55 2.85 -3.43 -14.20
N CYS A 56 2.55 -2.40 -14.98
CA CYS A 56 1.20 -1.91 -15.25
C CYS A 56 0.46 -2.71 -16.33
N GLU A 57 1.15 -3.25 -17.33
CA GLU A 57 0.56 -3.94 -18.48
C GLU A 57 -0.49 -5.02 -18.11
N PRO A 58 -0.24 -5.93 -17.14
CA PRO A 58 -1.23 -6.95 -16.76
C PRO A 58 -2.47 -6.39 -16.05
N TYR A 59 -2.41 -5.14 -15.58
CA TYR A 59 -3.44 -4.48 -14.78
C TYR A 59 -4.03 -3.26 -15.48
N ALA A 60 -3.69 -3.01 -16.76
CA ALA A 60 -4.06 -1.80 -17.49
C ALA A 60 -5.57 -1.53 -17.56
N THR A 61 -6.41 -2.56 -17.38
CA THR A 61 -7.87 -2.42 -17.36
C THR A 61 -8.44 -1.99 -16.01
N VAL A 62 -7.64 -2.01 -14.95
CA VAL A 62 -8.09 -1.78 -13.55
C VAL A 62 -7.28 -0.73 -12.79
N ILE A 63 -6.24 -0.17 -13.41
CA ILE A 63 -5.47 0.96 -12.86
C ILE A 63 -5.53 2.16 -13.80
N ASP A 64 -5.27 3.35 -13.26
CA ASP A 64 -5.30 4.64 -13.96
C ASP A 64 -4.08 5.48 -13.53
N VAL A 65 -2.90 4.94 -13.82
CA VAL A 65 -1.61 5.59 -13.48
C VAL A 65 -1.33 6.66 -14.53
N ASP A 66 -1.22 7.92 -14.07
CA ASP A 66 -0.84 9.06 -14.88
C ASP A 66 0.62 9.39 -14.60
N ASP A 67 1.47 9.11 -15.60
CA ASP A 67 2.91 9.31 -15.52
C ASP A 67 3.32 10.74 -15.18
N SER A 68 2.54 11.73 -15.63
CA SER A 68 2.83 13.14 -15.37
C SER A 68 2.63 13.54 -13.90
N LYS A 69 1.99 12.67 -13.12
CA LYS A 69 1.70 12.86 -11.69
C LYS A 69 2.53 11.94 -10.80
N LEU A 70 3.44 11.15 -11.36
CA LEU A 70 4.40 10.39 -10.58
C LEU A 70 5.59 11.29 -10.20
N PRO A 71 5.97 11.38 -8.92
CA PRO A 71 7.18 12.07 -8.51
C PRO A 71 8.42 11.34 -9.06
N SER A 72 9.52 12.04 -9.30
CA SER A 72 10.74 11.38 -9.77
C SER A 72 11.37 10.51 -8.69
N SER A 73 12.25 9.59 -9.06
CA SER A 73 13.05 8.80 -8.12
C SER A 73 13.85 9.70 -7.18
N GLU A 74 14.44 10.78 -7.69
CA GLU A 74 15.25 11.74 -6.92
C GLU A 74 14.40 12.54 -5.94
N GLU A 75 13.17 12.91 -6.34
CA GLU A 75 12.23 13.59 -5.45
C GLU A 75 11.87 12.69 -4.26
N VAL A 76 11.51 11.43 -4.54
CA VAL A 76 11.12 10.46 -3.49
C VAL A 76 12.30 10.05 -2.62
N ASP A 77 13.51 10.00 -3.18
CA ASP A 77 14.73 9.74 -2.40
C ASP A 77 14.95 10.82 -1.33
N GLY A 78 14.56 12.07 -1.61
CA GLY A 78 14.59 13.18 -0.66
C GLY A 78 13.48 13.18 0.41
N TRP A 79 12.45 12.33 0.28
CA TRP A 79 11.30 12.38 1.18
C TRP A 79 11.60 11.91 2.61
N SER A 80 10.93 12.53 3.58
CA SER A 80 10.80 11.98 4.93
C SER A 80 9.82 10.80 4.98
N SER A 81 9.83 10.05 6.09
CA SER A 81 8.81 9.03 6.36
C SER A 81 7.38 9.58 6.26
N GLU A 82 7.15 10.78 6.78
CA GLU A 82 5.83 11.45 6.75
C GLU A 82 5.38 11.75 5.32
N GLN A 83 6.29 12.26 4.47
CA GLN A 83 5.96 12.57 3.07
C GLN A 83 5.62 11.30 2.29
N TYR A 84 6.46 10.26 2.41
CA TYR A 84 6.24 8.99 1.73
C TYR A 84 4.93 8.33 2.15
N THR A 85 4.68 8.25 3.46
CA THR A 85 3.48 7.59 4.00
C THR A 85 2.22 8.38 3.70
N SER A 86 2.28 9.72 3.73
CA SER A 86 1.15 10.59 3.34
C SER A 86 0.79 10.45 1.87
N ALA A 87 1.77 10.30 0.98
CA ALA A 87 1.54 10.06 -0.44
C ALA A 87 0.93 8.67 -0.71
N LEU A 88 1.35 7.65 0.06
CA LEU A 88 0.96 6.26 -0.15
C LEU A 88 -0.38 5.87 0.49
N ARG A 89 -0.66 6.36 1.70
CA ARG A 89 -1.80 5.92 2.50
C ARG A 89 -3.10 6.41 1.85
N HIS A 90 -4.09 5.52 1.76
CA HIS A 90 -5.37 5.86 1.14
C HIS A 90 -6.20 6.80 2.03
N ASP A 91 -5.89 8.09 1.98
CA ASP A 91 -6.64 9.17 2.61
C ASP A 91 -6.90 10.28 1.58
N GLN A 92 -8.09 10.26 0.98
CA GLN A 92 -8.49 11.24 -0.04
C GLN A 92 -8.63 12.67 0.50
N LYS A 93 -8.64 12.85 1.83
CA LYS A 93 -8.68 14.19 2.45
C LYS A 93 -7.28 14.76 2.67
N ASN A 94 -6.24 13.93 2.60
CA ASN A 94 -4.87 14.37 2.74
C ASN A 94 -4.39 14.98 1.40
N PRO A 95 -4.00 16.26 1.35
CA PRO A 95 -3.55 16.90 0.11
C PRO A 95 -2.24 16.29 -0.44
N ALA A 96 -1.46 15.60 0.40
CA ALA A 96 -0.26 14.90 -0.04
C ALA A 96 -0.56 13.53 -0.67
N TYR A 97 -1.77 12.98 -0.49
CA TYR A 97 -2.14 11.69 -1.06
C TYR A 97 -2.04 11.71 -2.58
N ASN A 98 -1.32 10.72 -3.14
CA ASN A 98 -1.15 10.57 -4.57
C ASN A 98 -1.65 9.20 -5.01
N GLN A 99 -2.81 9.18 -5.67
CA GLN A 99 -3.43 7.94 -6.17
C GLN A 99 -2.55 7.20 -7.20
N HIS A 100 -1.79 7.94 -8.01
CA HIS A 100 -0.97 7.36 -9.07
C HIS A 100 0.28 6.69 -8.47
N PHE A 101 0.90 7.34 -7.49
CA PHE A 101 1.96 6.77 -6.66
C PHE A 101 1.50 5.48 -5.97
N ARG A 102 0.31 5.51 -5.34
CA ARG A 102 -0.28 4.34 -4.69
C ARG A 102 -0.56 3.20 -5.67
N GLN A 103 -1.14 3.49 -6.84
CA GLN A 103 -1.47 2.46 -7.83
C GLN A 103 -0.22 1.82 -8.44
N LEU A 104 0.83 2.60 -8.72
CA LEU A 104 2.10 2.04 -9.18
C LEU A 104 2.68 1.09 -8.13
N LEU A 105 2.74 1.49 -6.87
CA LEU A 105 3.22 0.62 -5.79
C LEU A 105 2.29 -0.57 -5.54
N HIS A 106 0.98 -0.44 -5.77
CA HIS A 106 0.03 -1.54 -5.64
C HIS A 106 0.36 -2.71 -6.59
N VAL A 107 0.82 -2.40 -7.81
CA VAL A 107 1.28 -3.40 -8.78
C VAL A 107 2.79 -3.67 -8.69
N GLY A 108 3.51 -2.90 -7.87
CA GLY A 108 4.95 -3.03 -7.61
C GLY A 108 5.34 -4.17 -6.67
N PHE A 109 4.41 -4.98 -6.17
CA PHE A 109 4.72 -6.11 -5.27
C PHE A 109 5.75 -7.10 -5.85
N LYS A 110 5.83 -7.22 -7.18
CA LYS A 110 6.84 -8.04 -7.86
C LYS A 110 8.27 -7.56 -7.57
N VAL A 111 8.47 -6.25 -7.41
CA VAL A 111 9.77 -5.66 -7.07
C VAL A 111 10.22 -6.13 -5.70
N ALA A 112 9.34 -6.10 -4.70
CA ALA A 112 9.70 -6.63 -3.38
C ALA A 112 9.90 -8.14 -3.36
N ALA A 113 9.13 -8.89 -4.16
CA ALA A 113 9.36 -10.33 -4.31
C ALA A 113 10.75 -10.64 -4.88
N GLU A 114 11.25 -9.84 -5.82
CA GLU A 114 12.60 -9.97 -6.39
C GLU A 114 13.72 -9.67 -5.37
N LEU A 115 13.44 -8.87 -4.33
CA LEU A 115 14.41 -8.56 -3.27
C LEU A 115 14.65 -9.73 -2.29
N GLY A 116 13.77 -10.74 -2.28
CA GLY A 116 13.94 -11.98 -1.52
C GLY A 116 14.20 -11.74 -0.03
N ASP A 117 15.28 -12.32 0.49
CA ASP A 117 15.64 -12.27 1.91
C ASP A 117 15.80 -10.84 2.45
N THR A 118 16.28 -9.90 1.61
CA THR A 118 16.40 -8.48 2.00
C THR A 118 15.05 -7.91 2.43
N TYR A 119 13.99 -8.19 1.67
CA TYR A 119 12.65 -7.73 2.00
C TYR A 119 12.09 -8.49 3.21
N LEU A 120 12.24 -9.82 3.23
CA LEU A 120 11.73 -10.64 4.33
C LEU A 120 12.37 -10.31 5.69
N ASP A 121 13.66 -10.01 5.72
CA ASP A 121 14.35 -9.64 6.95
C ASP A 121 13.96 -8.23 7.41
N ALA A 122 13.73 -7.30 6.48
CA ALA A 122 13.16 -5.99 6.80
C ALA A 122 11.75 -6.13 7.42
N LEU A 123 10.91 -7.04 6.92
CA LEU A 123 9.60 -7.32 7.52
C LEU A 123 9.73 -7.86 8.95
N LYS A 124 10.66 -8.80 9.20
CA LYS A 124 10.88 -9.35 10.56
C LYS A 124 11.35 -8.27 11.53
N ALA A 125 12.33 -7.46 11.11
CA ALA A 125 12.91 -6.40 11.92
C ALA A 125 11.89 -5.31 12.29
N ASN A 126 10.91 -5.05 11.42
CA ASN A 126 9.90 -3.99 11.59
C ASN A 126 8.50 -4.57 11.87
N SER A 127 8.41 -5.80 12.35
CA SER A 127 7.15 -6.55 12.47
C SER A 127 6.10 -5.89 13.38
N GLU A 128 6.51 -5.16 14.42
CA GLU A 128 5.59 -4.47 15.32
C GLU A 128 4.84 -3.33 14.60
N ILE A 129 5.57 -2.44 13.92
CA ILE A 129 4.96 -1.29 13.22
C ILE A 129 4.21 -1.73 11.95
N ILE A 130 4.73 -2.73 11.23
CA ILE A 130 4.03 -3.34 10.09
C ILE A 130 2.74 -4.02 10.57
N GLY A 131 2.83 -4.81 11.64
CA GLY A 131 1.69 -5.52 12.22
C GLY A 131 0.58 -4.56 12.65
N LYS A 132 0.92 -3.41 13.23
CA LYS A 132 -0.03 -2.34 13.53
C LYS A 132 -0.77 -1.86 12.27
N ASN A 133 -0.04 -1.52 11.21
CA ASN A 133 -0.62 -1.02 9.95
C ASN A 133 -1.54 -2.07 9.28
N VAL A 134 -1.07 -3.31 9.18
CA VAL A 134 -1.83 -4.42 8.61
C VAL A 134 -3.09 -4.70 9.43
N CYS A 135 -2.97 -4.72 10.76
CA CYS A 135 -4.10 -4.93 11.66
C CYS A 135 -5.14 -3.81 11.52
N GLU A 136 -4.73 -2.54 11.53
CA GLU A 136 -5.64 -1.41 11.34
C GLU A 136 -6.39 -1.50 10.00
N ASN A 137 -5.68 -1.85 8.92
CA ASN A 137 -6.32 -2.02 7.62
C ASN A 137 -7.34 -3.17 7.63
N ILE A 138 -6.97 -4.37 8.10
CA ILE A 138 -7.87 -5.53 8.05
C ILE A 138 -9.02 -5.36 9.06
N TYR A 139 -8.71 -5.08 10.31
CA TYR A 139 -9.68 -5.06 11.39
C TYR A 139 -10.50 -3.76 11.38
N GLU A 140 -9.85 -2.62 11.59
CA GLU A 140 -10.55 -1.34 11.79
C GLU A 140 -11.20 -0.82 10.50
N ARG A 141 -10.52 -0.93 9.35
CA ARG A 141 -11.01 -0.35 8.09
C ARG A 141 -11.89 -1.29 7.27
N HIS A 142 -11.81 -2.60 7.48
CA HIS A 142 -12.61 -3.58 6.71
C HIS A 142 -13.58 -4.39 7.57
N MET A 143 -13.17 -4.95 8.71
CA MET A 143 -14.08 -5.79 9.52
C MET A 143 -15.08 -4.96 10.34
N VAL A 144 -14.61 -3.94 11.07
CA VAL A 144 -15.47 -3.11 11.94
C VAL A 144 -16.61 -2.42 11.17
N PRO A 145 -16.41 -1.83 9.97
CA PRO A 145 -17.51 -1.19 9.25
C PRO A 145 -18.59 -2.17 8.75
N LEU A 146 -18.25 -3.46 8.65
CA LEU A 146 -19.16 -4.50 8.18
C LEU A 146 -19.89 -5.19 9.34
N PHE A 147 -19.20 -5.41 10.46
CA PHE A 147 -19.68 -6.24 11.57
C PHE A 147 -19.72 -5.52 12.93
N GLY A 148 -18.95 -4.45 13.10
CA GLY A 148 -18.96 -3.62 14.31
C GLY A 148 -20.24 -2.81 14.41
N GLY A 149 -20.71 -2.58 15.65
CA GLY A 149 -21.95 -1.88 15.99
C GLY A 149 -22.11 -0.54 15.28
#